data_AF-A0A2M7Z0K8-F1
#
_entry.id   AF-A0A2M7Z0K8-F1
#
_cell.length_a   1.000
_cell.length_b   1.000
_cell.length_c   1.000
_cell.angle_alpha   90.00
_cell.angle_beta   90.00
_cell.angle_gamma   90.00
#
_symmetry.space_group_name_H-M   'P 1'
#
loop_
_entity.id
_entity.type
_entity.pdbx_description
1 polymer ?
#
loop_
_entity_poly.entity_id
_entity_poly.type
_entity_poly.pdbx_seq_one_letter_code
_entity_poly.pdbx_strand_id
1 'polypeptide(L)'
;MKIDRRFTKTGESPYQTIPFSTRSSEIRNPDGSAVFHQDNILAPEHWSQLAIDILAQKYFRKAGVPQFDDQGHPLLNDKGGPQLGGERDARQVFHRLAGCWTEWGKTHHYFDTPEDAETFKDELSFMLAWQMAAPNSPQWFNTGLHFAYGLSGPSQGHYYVDPNTHRVKQARNAYERPQVHACFIQSISDDLVNEGGIMDLWVREARLFKYGSGTGTNFSKLRADGESLSGGGRSSGLMSFLKIGDRAAGAIKSGGTTRRAAKMVCLDLDHPDIEEFIDWKVIEEQKVAAMVTGSKVCARHLNAILKACHVPRQDGGTQVETNPRDNHSLRDAIQAAREVAVPELYIHRMFSYAHEGFTHFVFHEYDTNWDSKAYQTVSGQNSNNSIRIPNEFFETLQAGGDWKLTRRTDGAVCKTMPAKELWDRIAWAAWICADPGVQYDTTINEWHTCPQDGRINAS
;
A
#
# COMPACT_ATOMS: atom_id res chain seq x y z
N MET A 1 4.36 -29.60 -24.03
CA MET A 1 3.03 -28.97 -23.88
C MET A 1 2.48 -28.69 -25.26
N LYS A 2 1.46 -29.43 -25.66
CA LYS A 2 0.66 -29.20 -26.86
C LYS A 2 -0.37 -28.09 -26.62
N ILE A 3 -0.53 -27.18 -27.57
CA ILE A 3 -1.47 -26.06 -27.48
C ILE A 3 -2.40 -26.07 -28.69
N ASP A 4 -3.69 -26.23 -28.44
CA ASP A 4 -4.70 -26.13 -29.50
C ASP A 4 -5.03 -24.66 -29.80
N ARG A 5 -5.03 -24.29 -31.08
CA ARG A 5 -5.47 -22.97 -31.55
C ARG A 5 -7.01 -22.87 -31.50
N ARG A 6 -7.54 -21.79 -30.93
CA ARG A 6 -8.99 -21.62 -30.65
C ARG A 6 -9.55 -20.30 -31.16
N PHE A 7 -8.88 -19.19 -30.87
CA PHE A 7 -9.36 -17.85 -31.19
C PHE A 7 -8.66 -17.22 -32.40
N THR A 8 -7.45 -17.69 -32.71
CA THR A 8 -6.59 -17.12 -33.75
C THR A 8 -6.45 -18.07 -34.95
N LYS A 9 -5.76 -17.62 -36.01
CA LYS A 9 -5.47 -18.43 -37.20
C LYS A 9 -3.98 -18.37 -37.55
N THR A 10 -3.44 -19.50 -37.99
CA THR A 10 -2.04 -19.60 -38.41
C THR A 10 -1.73 -18.62 -39.55
N GLY A 11 -0.65 -17.86 -39.44
CA GLY A 11 -0.22 -16.88 -40.44
C GLY A 11 -0.99 -15.55 -40.43
N GLU A 12 -2.02 -15.39 -39.59
CA GLU A 12 -2.73 -14.13 -39.41
C GLU A 12 -2.28 -13.43 -38.10
N SER A 13 -2.41 -12.10 -38.05
CA SER A 13 -2.18 -11.36 -36.81
C SER A 13 -3.16 -11.84 -35.73
N PRO A 14 -2.72 -12.02 -34.45
CA PRO A 14 -3.65 -12.34 -33.36
C PRO A 14 -4.67 -11.23 -33.10
N TYR A 15 -4.48 -10.04 -33.68
CA TYR A 15 -5.38 -8.90 -33.57
C TYR A 15 -6.25 -8.70 -34.81
N GLN A 16 -6.18 -9.58 -35.82
CA GLN A 16 -6.80 -9.40 -37.14
C GLN A 16 -8.30 -9.08 -37.07
N THR A 17 -9.02 -9.69 -36.12
CA THR A 17 -10.47 -9.51 -35.94
C THR A 17 -10.83 -8.50 -34.84
N ILE A 18 -9.85 -7.75 -34.33
CA ILE A 18 -10.03 -6.81 -33.22
C ILE A 18 -9.81 -5.39 -33.76
N PRO A 19 -10.85 -4.55 -33.84
CA PRO A 19 -10.65 -3.16 -34.24
C PRO A 19 -9.94 -2.38 -33.12
N PHE A 20 -8.97 -1.56 -33.51
CA PHE A 20 -8.22 -0.67 -32.62
C PHE A 20 -8.51 0.78 -32.98
N SER A 21 -8.53 1.64 -31.96
CA SER A 21 -8.74 3.06 -32.16
C SER A 21 -7.83 3.89 -31.28
N THR A 22 -7.58 5.12 -31.73
CA THR A 22 -6.78 6.11 -31.03
C THR A 22 -7.61 6.84 -29.98
N ARG A 23 -7.09 6.95 -28.77
CA ARG A 23 -7.69 7.67 -27.63
C ARG A 23 -6.63 8.51 -26.90
N SER A 24 -7.07 9.36 -25.99
CA SER A 24 -6.22 10.08 -25.03
C SER A 24 -6.60 9.69 -23.60
N SER A 25 -5.69 9.91 -22.67
CA SER A 25 -5.91 9.76 -21.24
C SER A 25 -5.47 11.03 -20.53
N GLU A 26 -6.37 11.64 -19.76
CA GLU A 26 -6.11 12.86 -18.99
C GLU A 26 -6.62 12.70 -17.56
N ILE A 27 -5.82 13.14 -16.60
CA ILE A 27 -6.21 13.26 -15.19
C ILE A 27 -5.99 14.70 -14.76
N ARG A 28 -7.01 15.28 -14.14
CA ARG A 28 -6.95 16.61 -13.53
C ARG A 28 -7.15 16.52 -12.02
N ASN A 29 -6.47 17.40 -11.30
CA ASN A 29 -6.77 17.67 -9.90
C ASN A 29 -8.16 18.33 -9.78
N PRO A 30 -8.76 18.36 -8.57
CA PRO A 30 -10.01 19.09 -8.34
C PRO A 30 -9.94 20.58 -8.70
N ASP A 31 -8.74 21.17 -8.68
CA ASP A 31 -8.48 22.55 -9.09
C ASP A 31 -8.34 22.74 -10.62
N GLY A 32 -8.48 21.66 -11.39
CA GLY A 32 -8.40 21.65 -12.85
C GLY A 32 -6.99 21.48 -13.44
N SER A 33 -5.93 21.50 -12.61
CA SER A 33 -4.54 21.31 -13.06
C SER A 33 -4.29 19.87 -13.53
N ALA A 34 -3.56 19.70 -14.64
CA ALA A 34 -3.28 18.38 -15.20
C ALA A 34 -2.24 17.63 -14.34
N VAL A 35 -2.60 16.42 -13.90
CA VAL A 35 -1.74 15.49 -13.16
C VAL A 35 -1.01 14.56 -14.12
N PHE A 36 -1.70 14.13 -15.17
CA PHE A 36 -1.20 13.21 -16.17
C PHE A 36 -1.95 13.45 -17.48
N HIS A 37 -1.23 13.44 -18.59
CA HIS A 37 -1.81 13.53 -19.92
C HIS A 37 -0.99 12.69 -20.89
N GLN A 38 -1.66 11.85 -21.69
CA GLN A 38 -1.05 11.06 -22.74
C GLN A 38 -2.00 10.92 -23.93
N ASP A 39 -1.59 11.46 -25.08
CA ASP A 39 -2.32 11.36 -26.33
C ASP A 39 -1.94 10.12 -27.14
N ASN A 40 -2.67 9.89 -28.23
CA ASN A 40 -2.42 8.90 -29.26
C ASN A 40 -2.19 7.48 -28.71
N ILE A 41 -3.06 7.05 -27.81
CA ILE A 41 -3.07 5.71 -27.25
C ILE A 41 -3.87 4.80 -28.17
N LEU A 42 -3.23 3.78 -28.73
CA LEU A 42 -3.89 2.73 -29.52
C LEU A 42 -4.34 1.59 -28.59
N ALA A 43 -5.64 1.33 -28.55
CA ALA A 43 -6.24 0.26 -27.77
C ALA A 43 -7.44 -0.35 -28.51
N PRO A 44 -7.88 -1.57 -28.16
CA PRO A 44 -9.09 -2.17 -28.73
C PRO A 44 -10.31 -1.27 -28.55
N GLU A 45 -11.13 -1.10 -29.59
CA GLU A 45 -12.28 -0.19 -29.58
C GLU A 45 -13.32 -0.50 -28.50
N HIS A 46 -13.45 -1.76 -28.12
CA HIS A 46 -14.40 -2.23 -27.13
C HIS A 46 -13.95 -1.95 -25.68
N TRP A 47 -12.70 -1.50 -25.46
CA TRP A 47 -12.24 -1.15 -24.12
C TRP A 47 -12.91 0.14 -23.64
N SER A 48 -13.31 0.15 -22.37
CA SER A 48 -13.81 1.37 -21.73
C SER A 48 -12.71 2.42 -21.60
N GLN A 49 -13.09 3.70 -21.56
CA GLN A 49 -12.15 4.79 -21.29
C GLN A 49 -11.39 4.57 -19.98
N LEU A 50 -12.06 4.08 -18.93
CA LEU A 50 -11.42 3.76 -17.65
C LEU A 50 -10.31 2.70 -17.79
N ALA A 51 -10.51 1.67 -18.61
CA ALA A 51 -9.49 0.65 -18.86
C ALA A 51 -8.27 1.25 -19.57
N ILE A 52 -8.51 2.15 -20.53
CA ILE A 52 -7.46 2.88 -21.26
C ILE A 52 -6.71 3.81 -20.32
N ASP A 53 -7.41 4.52 -19.43
CA ASP A 53 -6.79 5.40 -18.44
C ASP A 53 -5.92 4.61 -17.46
N ILE A 54 -6.39 3.44 -17.00
CA ILE A 54 -5.60 2.55 -16.13
C ILE A 54 -4.38 2.00 -16.87
N LEU A 55 -4.54 1.54 -18.12
CA LEU A 55 -3.44 1.06 -18.96
C LEU A 55 -2.38 2.15 -19.11
N ALA A 56 -2.80 3.33 -19.54
CA ALA A 56 -1.92 4.47 -19.75
C ALA A 56 -1.25 4.87 -18.46
N GLN A 57 -1.98 5.09 -17.38
CA GLN A 57 -1.43 5.60 -16.12
C GLN A 57 -0.47 4.61 -15.46
N LYS A 58 -0.85 3.33 -15.40
CA LYS A 58 -0.20 2.35 -14.51
C LYS A 58 0.67 1.33 -15.24
N TYR A 59 0.25 0.86 -16.41
CA TYR A 59 0.85 -0.31 -17.05
C TYR A 59 1.76 0.01 -18.23
N PHE A 60 1.56 1.15 -18.88
CA PHE A 60 2.50 1.64 -19.88
C PHE A 60 3.82 2.03 -19.24
N ARG A 61 4.90 1.42 -19.75
CA ARG A 61 6.26 1.84 -19.49
C ARG A 61 6.43 3.29 -19.97
N LYS A 62 6.95 4.14 -19.10
CA LYS A 62 7.03 5.59 -19.34
C LYS A 62 8.29 6.06 -20.06
N ALA A 63 9.35 5.27 -20.04
CA ALA A 63 10.64 5.65 -20.60
C ALA A 63 11.47 4.43 -21.01
N GLY A 64 12.40 4.64 -21.94
CA GLY A 64 13.36 3.64 -22.42
C GLY A 64 12.82 2.75 -23.54
N VAL A 65 11.62 3.02 -24.06
CA VAL A 65 11.02 2.26 -25.15
C VAL A 65 11.42 2.88 -26.49
N PRO A 66 12.06 2.14 -27.42
CA PRO A 66 12.36 2.66 -28.76
C PRO A 66 11.09 3.12 -29.48
N GLN A 67 11.17 4.27 -30.15
CA GLN A 67 10.06 4.88 -30.88
C GLN A 67 10.20 4.61 -32.39
N PHE A 68 9.07 4.47 -33.07
CA PHE A 68 9.00 4.15 -34.49
C PHE A 68 8.02 5.11 -35.19
N ASP A 69 8.23 5.33 -36.49
CA ASP A 69 7.25 6.03 -37.34
C ASP A 69 6.07 5.12 -37.71
N ASP A 70 5.08 5.68 -38.43
CA ASP A 70 3.89 4.94 -38.86
C ASP A 70 4.19 3.81 -39.84
N GLN A 71 5.39 3.78 -40.45
CA GLN A 71 5.86 2.70 -41.32
C GLN A 71 6.68 1.65 -40.56
N GLY A 72 6.91 1.84 -39.26
CA GLY A 72 7.68 0.94 -38.41
C GLY A 72 9.20 1.14 -38.49
N HIS A 73 9.68 2.24 -39.06
CA HIS A 73 11.12 2.56 -39.02
C HIS A 73 11.50 3.20 -37.69
N PRO A 74 12.66 2.86 -37.12
CA PRO A 74 13.10 3.42 -35.85
C PRO A 74 13.38 4.92 -35.98
N LEU A 75 12.78 5.72 -35.10
CA LEU A 75 13.10 7.12 -34.97
C LEU A 75 14.49 7.26 -34.32
N LEU A 76 15.32 8.16 -34.84
CA LEU A 76 16.66 8.42 -34.33
C LEU A 76 16.72 9.76 -33.60
N ASN A 77 17.52 9.82 -32.53
CA ASN A 77 17.85 11.05 -31.83
C ASN A 77 18.99 11.80 -32.54
N ASP A 78 19.28 13.03 -32.08
CA ASP A 78 20.31 13.91 -32.64
C ASP A 78 21.73 13.30 -32.69
N LYS A 79 21.97 12.22 -31.94
CA LYS A 79 23.24 11.49 -31.88
C LYS A 79 23.25 10.23 -32.75
N GLY A 80 22.21 10.00 -33.55
CA GLY A 80 22.06 8.83 -34.41
C GLY A 80 21.70 7.53 -33.68
N GLY A 81 21.41 7.58 -32.37
CA GLY A 81 20.88 6.44 -31.61
C GLY A 81 19.35 6.38 -31.63
N PRO A 82 18.71 5.32 -31.15
CA PRO A 82 17.25 5.24 -31.11
C PRO A 82 16.66 6.36 -30.23
N GLN A 83 15.60 7.00 -30.73
CA GLN A 83 14.77 7.88 -29.93
C GLN A 83 13.96 7.03 -28.96
N LEU A 84 14.01 7.40 -27.68
CA LEU A 84 13.36 6.65 -26.61
C LEU A 84 12.16 7.44 -26.07
N GLY A 85 11.12 6.71 -25.68
CA GLY A 85 9.89 7.23 -25.12
C GLY A 85 9.18 6.19 -24.24
N GLY A 86 7.86 6.31 -24.15
CA GLY A 86 7.00 5.34 -23.45
C GLY A 86 6.20 4.46 -24.40
N GLU A 87 5.51 3.47 -23.85
CA GLU A 87 4.48 2.69 -24.56
C GLU A 87 3.27 3.60 -24.85
N ARG A 88 2.71 3.45 -26.07
CA ARG A 88 1.50 4.17 -26.53
C ARG A 88 0.50 3.23 -27.21
N ASP A 89 0.80 1.95 -27.31
CA ASP A 89 -0.04 0.96 -27.98
C ASP A 89 -0.21 -0.26 -27.08
N ALA A 90 -1.46 -0.67 -26.80
CA ALA A 90 -1.76 -1.82 -25.98
C ALA A 90 -1.09 -3.11 -26.49
N ARG A 91 -0.87 -3.23 -27.80
CA ARG A 91 -0.16 -4.37 -28.42
C ARG A 91 1.28 -4.47 -27.96
N GLN A 92 1.93 -3.36 -27.59
CA GLN A 92 3.28 -3.38 -27.00
C GLN A 92 3.29 -4.13 -25.66
N VAL A 93 2.28 -3.88 -24.83
CA VAL A 93 2.10 -4.55 -23.54
C VAL A 93 1.79 -6.03 -23.72
N PHE A 94 0.88 -6.37 -24.64
CA PHE A 94 0.55 -7.77 -24.94
C PHE A 94 1.77 -8.52 -25.49
N HIS A 95 2.55 -7.87 -26.38
CA HIS A 95 3.75 -8.43 -26.95
C HIS A 95 4.81 -8.74 -25.88
N ARG A 96 5.11 -7.80 -24.97
CA ARG A 96 6.09 -8.07 -23.92
C ARG A 96 5.62 -9.12 -22.92
N LEU A 97 4.32 -9.23 -22.65
CA LEU A 97 3.76 -10.27 -21.77
C LEU A 97 3.82 -11.64 -22.46
N ALA A 98 2.98 -11.83 -23.49
CA ALA A 98 2.83 -13.10 -24.18
C ALA A 98 4.14 -13.55 -24.85
N GLY A 99 4.88 -12.62 -25.45
CA GLY A 99 6.17 -12.91 -26.06
C GLY A 99 7.22 -13.37 -25.05
N CYS A 100 7.35 -12.70 -23.90
CA CYS A 100 8.31 -13.10 -22.87
C CYS A 100 7.97 -14.46 -22.25
N TRP A 101 6.69 -14.72 -21.95
CA TRP A 101 6.29 -16.04 -21.44
C TRP A 101 6.54 -17.15 -22.46
N THR A 102 6.29 -16.88 -23.74
CA THR A 102 6.60 -17.81 -24.83
C THR A 102 8.09 -18.07 -24.91
N GLU A 103 8.93 -17.03 -24.81
CA GLU A 103 10.39 -17.16 -24.86
C GLU A 103 10.93 -17.98 -23.70
N TRP A 104 10.41 -17.78 -22.49
CA TRP A 104 10.74 -18.62 -21.34
C TRP A 104 10.32 -20.08 -21.55
N GLY A 105 9.12 -20.31 -22.08
CA GLY A 105 8.65 -21.67 -22.40
C GLY A 105 9.51 -22.36 -23.46
N LYS A 106 9.98 -21.63 -24.49
CA LYS A 106 10.92 -22.14 -25.49
C LYS A 106 12.27 -22.46 -24.88
N THR A 107 12.82 -21.53 -24.11
CA THR A 107 14.14 -21.67 -23.45
C THR A 107 14.19 -22.88 -22.51
N HIS A 108 13.06 -23.19 -21.85
CA HIS A 108 12.96 -24.32 -20.92
C HIS A 108 12.28 -25.57 -21.53
N HIS A 109 12.14 -25.62 -22.85
CA HIS A 109 11.61 -26.77 -23.59
C HIS A 109 10.22 -27.24 -23.13
N TYR A 110 9.33 -26.29 -22.79
CA TYR A 110 7.98 -26.61 -22.35
C TYR A 110 7.05 -27.00 -23.49
N PHE A 111 7.29 -26.57 -24.72
CA PHE A 111 6.43 -26.81 -25.88
C PHE A 111 6.84 -28.08 -26.64
N ASP A 112 5.85 -28.83 -27.14
CA ASP A 112 6.12 -30.07 -27.90
C ASP A 112 6.66 -29.74 -29.31
N THR A 113 6.15 -28.68 -29.92
CA THR A 113 6.57 -28.19 -31.24
C THR A 113 6.78 -26.67 -31.26
N PRO A 114 7.52 -26.13 -32.26
CA PRO A 114 7.61 -24.69 -32.48
C PRO A 114 6.25 -24.02 -32.75
N GLU A 115 5.33 -24.75 -33.40
CA GLU A 115 3.97 -24.27 -33.70
C GLU A 115 3.12 -24.14 -32.43
N ASP A 116 3.31 -25.02 -31.44
CA ASP A 116 2.66 -24.87 -30.13
C ASP A 116 3.08 -23.57 -29.44
N ALA A 117 4.35 -23.18 -29.55
CA ALA A 117 4.86 -21.96 -28.95
C ALA A 117 4.31 -20.70 -29.65
N GLU A 118 4.19 -20.72 -30.97
CA GLU A 118 3.55 -19.64 -31.73
C GLU A 118 2.06 -19.54 -31.39
N THR A 119 1.36 -20.68 -31.36
CA THR A 119 -0.05 -20.75 -30.97
C THR A 119 -0.26 -20.21 -29.56
N PHE A 120 0.60 -20.58 -28.60
CA PHE A 120 0.54 -20.04 -27.23
C PHE A 120 0.65 -18.52 -27.20
N LYS A 121 1.59 -17.94 -27.94
CA LYS A 121 1.77 -16.49 -28.02
C LYS A 121 0.54 -15.79 -28.61
N ASP A 122 0.01 -16.34 -29.71
CA ASP A 122 -1.10 -15.74 -30.44
C ASP A 122 -2.40 -15.78 -29.63
N GLU A 123 -2.73 -16.94 -29.07
CA GLU A 123 -3.92 -17.13 -28.24
C GLU A 123 -3.88 -16.23 -27.00
N LEU A 124 -2.73 -16.13 -26.31
CA LEU A 124 -2.60 -15.22 -25.16
C LEU A 124 -2.69 -13.75 -25.56
N SER A 125 -2.10 -13.36 -26.70
CA SER A 125 -2.19 -11.99 -27.20
C SER A 125 -3.65 -11.62 -27.49
N PHE A 126 -4.40 -12.53 -28.12
CA PHE A 126 -5.84 -12.37 -28.35
C PHE A 126 -6.63 -12.29 -27.04
N MET A 127 -6.39 -13.21 -26.11
CA MET A 127 -7.08 -13.25 -24.82
C MET A 127 -6.83 -12.00 -23.97
N LEU A 128 -5.62 -11.45 -24.00
CA LEU A 128 -5.30 -10.18 -23.33
C LEU A 128 -6.02 -9.00 -23.99
N ALA A 129 -6.06 -8.96 -25.33
CA ALA A 129 -6.75 -7.91 -26.08
C ALA A 129 -8.28 -7.94 -25.87
N TRP A 130 -8.88 -9.12 -25.75
CA TRP A 130 -10.30 -9.31 -25.44
C TRP A 130 -10.63 -9.30 -23.94
N GLN A 131 -9.63 -9.09 -23.08
CA GLN A 131 -9.77 -9.14 -21.62
C GLN A 131 -10.39 -10.45 -21.09
N MET A 132 -10.15 -11.58 -21.77
CA MET A 132 -10.61 -12.91 -21.36
C MET A 132 -9.84 -13.45 -20.15
N ALA A 133 -8.60 -13.00 -19.99
CA ALA A 133 -7.74 -13.30 -18.85
C ALA A 133 -6.84 -12.09 -18.56
N ALA A 134 -6.50 -11.91 -17.28
CA ALA A 134 -5.58 -10.87 -16.84
C ALA A 134 -4.65 -11.42 -15.76
N PRO A 135 -3.32 -11.33 -15.91
CA PRO A 135 -2.40 -11.69 -14.85
C PRO A 135 -2.42 -10.64 -13.73
N ASN A 136 -1.79 -10.95 -12.59
CA ASN A 136 -1.64 -10.01 -11.48
C ASN A 136 -0.83 -8.76 -11.88
N SER A 137 -1.02 -7.63 -11.18
CA SER A 137 -0.45 -6.33 -11.58
C SER A 137 1.08 -6.29 -11.78
N PRO A 138 1.94 -6.92 -10.93
CA PRO A 138 3.37 -7.01 -11.20
C PRO A 138 3.76 -7.61 -12.55
N GLN A 139 2.96 -8.53 -13.08
CA GLN A 139 3.18 -9.05 -14.43
C GLN A 139 3.07 -7.91 -15.45
N TRP A 140 2.01 -7.12 -15.36
CA TRP A 140 1.82 -5.96 -16.22
C TRP A 140 2.92 -4.91 -16.04
N PHE A 141 3.48 -4.70 -14.85
CA PHE A 141 4.53 -3.69 -14.67
C PHE A 141 5.88 -4.12 -15.24
N ASN A 142 6.28 -5.37 -14.99
CA ASN A 142 7.70 -5.75 -15.07
C ASN A 142 8.01 -6.79 -16.16
N THR A 143 7.02 -7.57 -16.59
CA THR A 143 7.26 -8.69 -17.51
C THR A 143 7.68 -8.20 -18.90
N GLY A 144 8.71 -8.86 -19.42
CA GLY A 144 9.14 -8.71 -20.80
C GLY A 144 9.78 -7.38 -21.15
N LEU A 145 10.05 -6.49 -20.19
CA LEU A 145 10.73 -5.23 -20.44
C LEU A 145 12.14 -5.44 -21.01
N HIS A 146 12.87 -6.45 -20.51
CA HIS A 146 14.15 -6.84 -21.10
C HIS A 146 13.97 -7.54 -22.45
N PHE A 147 13.02 -8.48 -22.54
CA PHE A 147 12.73 -9.22 -23.76
C PHE A 147 12.36 -8.33 -24.95
N ALA A 148 11.41 -7.40 -24.76
CA ALA A 148 10.87 -6.58 -25.84
C ALA A 148 11.76 -5.38 -26.17
N TYR A 149 12.48 -4.82 -25.19
CA TYR A 149 13.17 -3.53 -25.35
C TYR A 149 14.66 -3.55 -24.97
N GLY A 150 15.20 -4.69 -24.54
CA GLY A 150 16.59 -4.80 -24.10
C GLY A 150 16.91 -4.01 -22.82
N LEU A 151 15.90 -3.61 -22.03
CA LEU A 151 16.14 -2.82 -20.82
C LEU A 151 17.06 -3.56 -19.84
N SER A 152 17.99 -2.83 -19.24
CA SER A 152 18.91 -3.33 -18.23
C SER A 152 19.04 -2.34 -17.08
N GLY A 153 19.50 -2.82 -15.93
CA GLY A 153 19.69 -2.00 -14.75
C GLY A 153 20.46 -2.73 -13.66
N PRO A 154 21.03 -2.00 -12.69
CA PRO A 154 21.83 -2.60 -11.63
C PRO A 154 20.99 -3.56 -10.78
N SER A 155 21.63 -4.63 -10.28
CA SER A 155 21.01 -5.57 -9.34
C SER A 155 20.33 -4.84 -8.18
N GLN A 156 19.13 -5.28 -7.82
CA GLN A 156 18.35 -4.73 -6.71
C GLN A 156 18.21 -5.71 -5.53
N GLY A 157 19.06 -6.75 -5.50
CA GLY A 157 19.06 -7.74 -4.43
C GLY A 157 17.96 -8.81 -4.57
N HIS A 158 17.50 -9.08 -5.79
CA HIS A 158 16.62 -10.22 -6.06
C HIS A 158 17.40 -11.51 -6.22
N TYR A 159 16.74 -12.61 -5.90
CA TYR A 159 17.26 -13.95 -6.08
C TYR A 159 16.35 -14.75 -7.02
N TYR A 160 16.93 -15.73 -7.69
CA TYR A 160 16.21 -16.71 -8.49
C TYR A 160 16.86 -18.08 -8.33
N VAL A 161 16.09 -19.13 -8.56
CA VAL A 161 16.63 -20.49 -8.64
C VAL A 161 17.12 -20.71 -10.07
N ASP A 162 18.40 -21.01 -10.23
CA ASP A 162 18.96 -21.41 -11.52
C ASP A 162 18.39 -22.78 -11.92
N PRO A 163 17.67 -22.91 -13.05
CA PRO A 163 17.00 -24.14 -13.44
C PRO A 163 17.97 -25.25 -13.86
N ASN A 164 19.22 -24.94 -14.17
CA ASN A 164 20.22 -25.94 -14.53
C ASN A 164 20.96 -26.46 -13.29
N THR A 165 21.30 -25.55 -12.36
CA THR A 165 22.07 -25.93 -11.17
C THR A 165 21.22 -26.20 -9.94
N HIS A 166 19.94 -25.84 -9.97
CA HIS A 166 18.99 -25.87 -8.84
C HIS A 166 19.51 -25.12 -7.61
N ARG A 167 20.29 -24.06 -7.83
CA ARG A 167 20.87 -23.23 -6.76
C ARG A 167 20.32 -21.83 -6.83
N VAL A 168 20.11 -21.24 -5.66
CA VAL A 168 19.74 -19.83 -5.54
C VAL A 168 20.91 -18.97 -6.01
N LYS A 169 20.64 -18.05 -6.93
CA LYS A 169 21.60 -17.06 -7.43
C LYS A 169 21.02 -15.66 -7.32
N GLN A 170 21.87 -14.69 -7.05
CA GLN A 170 21.49 -13.29 -7.11
C GLN A 170 21.36 -12.83 -8.57
N ALA A 171 20.28 -12.12 -8.87
CA ALA A 171 20.10 -11.50 -10.19
C ALA A 171 21.11 -10.38 -10.38
N ARG A 172 21.81 -10.36 -11.52
CA ARG A 172 22.79 -9.31 -11.86
C ARG A 172 22.16 -8.11 -12.55
N ASN A 173 21.03 -8.34 -13.23
CA ASN A 173 20.25 -7.36 -13.97
C ASN A 173 18.82 -7.29 -13.40
N ALA A 174 18.31 -6.09 -13.20
CA ALA A 174 16.97 -5.86 -12.65
C ALA A 174 15.80 -6.29 -13.57
N TYR A 175 16.03 -6.45 -14.88
CA TYR A 175 14.97 -6.65 -15.87
C TYR A 175 15.02 -8.02 -16.57
N GLU A 176 16.16 -8.71 -16.59
CA GLU A 176 16.30 -10.05 -17.18
C GLU A 176 15.45 -11.09 -16.44
N ARG A 177 15.36 -10.95 -15.12
CA ARG A 177 14.56 -11.81 -14.23
C ARG A 177 13.67 -10.91 -13.38
N PRO A 178 12.58 -10.39 -13.97
CA PRO A 178 11.75 -9.40 -13.32
C PRO A 178 11.00 -10.02 -12.14
N GLN A 179 10.74 -9.21 -11.12
CA GLN A 179 9.80 -9.55 -10.06
C GLN A 179 8.37 -9.43 -10.62
N VAL A 180 7.63 -10.52 -10.66
CA VAL A 180 6.32 -10.60 -11.37
C VAL A 180 5.22 -11.30 -10.55
N HIS A 181 5.42 -11.45 -9.25
CA HIS A 181 4.44 -12.06 -8.35
C HIS A 181 3.82 -11.00 -7.45
N ALA A 182 2.51 -11.08 -7.18
CA ALA A 182 1.85 -10.09 -6.35
C ALA A 182 1.95 -10.34 -4.85
N CYS A 183 2.08 -11.60 -4.42
CA CYS A 183 1.91 -11.98 -3.02
C CYS A 183 3.17 -12.67 -2.49
N PHE A 184 3.64 -12.25 -1.32
CA PHE A 184 4.74 -12.88 -0.60
C PHE A 184 4.38 -13.04 0.86
N ILE A 185 4.68 -14.22 1.40
CA ILE A 185 4.73 -14.43 2.85
C ILE A 185 6.19 -14.31 3.27
N GLN A 186 6.46 -13.56 4.32
CA GLN A 186 7.79 -13.38 4.87
C GLN A 186 7.85 -13.91 6.31
N SER A 187 9.00 -14.43 6.67
CA SER A 187 9.32 -14.79 8.05
C SER A 187 10.09 -13.67 8.74
N ILE A 188 9.89 -13.60 10.05
CA ILE A 188 10.64 -12.74 10.97
C ILE A 188 11.11 -13.57 12.16
N SER A 189 12.31 -13.28 12.64
CA SER A 189 12.87 -13.79 13.88
C SER A 189 12.89 -12.68 14.93
N ASP A 190 12.85 -13.06 16.19
CA ASP A 190 12.96 -12.15 17.34
C ASP A 190 14.42 -11.69 17.54
N ASP A 191 14.91 -10.97 16.55
CA ASP A 191 16.25 -10.38 16.43
C ASP A 191 16.12 -9.00 15.80
N LEU A 192 16.90 -8.03 16.29
CA LEU A 192 16.78 -6.65 15.83
C LEU A 192 17.38 -6.42 14.43
N VAL A 193 18.62 -6.84 14.19
CA VAL A 193 19.45 -6.35 13.06
C VAL A 193 20.06 -7.43 12.18
N ASN A 194 20.07 -8.69 12.61
CA ASN A 194 20.65 -9.77 11.83
C ASN A 194 19.72 -10.20 10.69
N GLU A 195 20.25 -11.02 9.78
CA GLU A 195 19.48 -11.60 8.67
C GLU A 195 18.24 -12.34 9.20
N GLY A 196 17.08 -12.06 8.62
CA GLY A 196 15.80 -12.60 9.10
C GLY A 196 15.21 -11.89 10.32
N GLY A 197 15.89 -10.89 10.90
CA GLY A 197 15.40 -10.05 11.99
C GLY A 197 14.43 -8.94 11.55
N ILE A 198 14.11 -8.05 12.48
CA ILE A 198 13.12 -6.96 12.34
C ILE A 198 13.55 -5.95 11.27
N MET A 199 14.78 -5.42 11.36
CA MET A 199 15.26 -4.40 10.43
C MET A 199 15.46 -4.97 9.02
N ASP A 200 15.93 -6.21 8.92
CA ASP A 200 16.09 -6.90 7.65
C ASP A 200 14.75 -7.17 6.96
N LEU A 201 13.68 -7.50 7.72
CA LEU A 201 12.33 -7.62 7.15
C LEU A 201 11.94 -6.34 6.40
N TRP A 202 12.14 -5.16 6.97
CA TRP A 202 11.77 -3.90 6.31
C TRP A 202 12.57 -3.67 5.02
N VAL A 203 13.85 -4.06 4.98
CA VAL A 203 14.66 -4.02 3.76
C VAL A 203 14.10 -4.98 2.70
N ARG A 204 13.73 -6.21 3.08
CA ARG A 204 13.12 -7.19 2.18
C ARG A 204 11.77 -6.72 1.65
N GLU A 205 10.90 -6.19 2.51
CA GLU A 205 9.61 -5.63 2.13
C GLU A 205 9.77 -4.43 1.18
N ALA A 206 10.71 -3.53 1.45
CA ALA A 206 10.98 -2.38 0.58
C ALA A 206 11.36 -2.80 -0.85
N ARG A 207 12.16 -3.88 -0.99
CA ARG A 207 12.49 -4.45 -2.30
C ARG A 207 11.25 -4.98 -3.01
N LEU A 208 10.38 -5.71 -2.31
CA LEU A 208 9.14 -6.26 -2.88
C LEU A 208 8.15 -5.15 -3.28
N PHE A 209 7.95 -4.16 -2.41
CA PHE A 209 7.09 -3.01 -2.66
C PHE A 209 7.54 -2.21 -3.88
N LYS A 210 8.85 -1.95 -4.01
CA LYS A 210 9.43 -1.24 -5.16
C LYS A 210 8.97 -1.82 -6.50
N TYR A 211 8.72 -3.13 -6.58
CA TYR A 211 8.30 -3.82 -7.80
C TYR A 211 6.80 -4.13 -7.92
N GLY A 212 5.98 -3.68 -6.97
CA GLY A 212 4.53 -3.82 -7.08
C GLY A 212 3.93 -4.96 -6.26
N SER A 213 4.74 -5.65 -5.45
CA SER A 213 4.28 -6.77 -4.63
C SER A 213 3.67 -6.30 -3.31
N GLY A 214 2.79 -7.13 -2.75
CA GLY A 214 2.37 -7.09 -1.35
C GLY A 214 3.10 -8.14 -0.52
N THR A 215 3.12 -7.93 0.78
CA THR A 215 3.79 -8.81 1.75
C THR A 215 2.90 -9.06 2.96
N GLY A 216 2.88 -10.30 3.43
CA GLY A 216 2.27 -10.71 4.69
C GLY A 216 3.32 -11.29 5.62
N THR A 217 3.27 -10.90 6.90
CA THR A 217 4.17 -11.44 7.92
C THR A 217 3.41 -11.70 9.20
N ASN A 218 3.69 -12.84 9.82
CA ASN A 218 3.24 -13.14 11.16
C ASN A 218 4.31 -12.75 12.18
N PHE A 219 3.94 -11.81 13.05
CA PHE A 219 4.84 -11.19 14.02
C PHE A 219 4.84 -11.89 15.37
N SER A 220 4.09 -12.97 15.54
CA SER A 220 3.91 -13.67 16.81
C SER A 220 5.18 -14.25 17.40
N LYS A 221 6.27 -14.33 16.63
CA LYS A 221 7.58 -14.73 17.14
C LYS A 221 8.25 -13.65 17.96
N LEU A 222 7.90 -12.38 17.76
CA LEU A 222 8.49 -11.27 18.50
C LEU A 222 8.04 -11.32 19.96
N ARG A 223 8.94 -11.01 20.88
CA ARG A 223 8.59 -10.94 22.31
C ARG A 223 7.72 -9.72 22.60
N ALA A 224 6.79 -9.89 23.54
CA ALA A 224 5.85 -8.86 23.94
C ALA A 224 6.48 -7.75 24.80
N ASP A 225 5.70 -6.71 25.09
CA ASP A 225 6.13 -5.63 25.99
C ASP A 225 6.50 -6.18 27.37
N GLY A 226 7.59 -5.66 27.94
CA GLY A 226 8.05 -6.04 29.28
C GLY A 226 8.78 -7.39 29.38
N GLU A 227 8.80 -8.23 28.33
CA GLU A 227 9.61 -9.46 28.29
C GLU A 227 11.11 -9.15 28.34
N SER A 228 11.91 -10.05 28.94
CA SER A 228 13.33 -9.82 29.19
C SER A 228 14.18 -9.78 27.91
N LEU A 229 15.24 -8.96 27.93
CA LEU A 229 16.27 -8.90 26.88
C LEU A 229 17.56 -9.61 27.31
N SER A 230 18.30 -10.19 26.36
CA SER A 230 19.55 -10.92 26.62
C SER A 230 20.66 -10.03 27.19
N GLY A 231 20.71 -8.76 26.79
CA GLY A 231 21.66 -7.76 27.31
C GLY A 231 21.24 -7.11 28.64
N GLY A 232 20.15 -7.57 29.25
CA GLY A 232 19.49 -6.88 30.36
C GLY A 232 18.47 -5.84 29.88
N GLY A 233 17.48 -5.53 30.72
CA GLY A 233 16.37 -4.63 30.39
C GLY A 233 15.11 -5.37 29.92
N ARG A 234 14.18 -4.60 29.35
CA ARG A 234 12.84 -5.05 28.93
C ARG A 234 12.55 -4.64 27.50
N SER A 235 11.86 -5.52 26.78
CA SER A 235 11.33 -5.27 25.44
C SER A 235 10.34 -4.11 25.46
N SER A 236 10.31 -3.32 24.39
CA SER A 236 9.31 -2.29 24.08
C SER A 236 8.05 -2.84 23.41
N GLY A 237 7.96 -4.17 23.30
CA GLY A 237 6.87 -4.91 22.68
C GLY A 237 6.79 -4.82 21.16
N LEU A 238 5.92 -5.68 20.62
CA LEU A 238 5.62 -5.80 19.20
C LEU A 238 5.14 -4.46 18.60
N MET A 239 4.26 -3.79 19.34
CA MET A 239 3.51 -2.63 18.82
C MET A 239 4.42 -1.46 18.45
N SER A 240 5.56 -1.31 19.13
CA SER A 240 6.59 -0.34 18.81
C SER A 240 7.20 -0.58 17.41
N PHE A 241 7.48 -1.84 17.07
CA PHE A 241 8.03 -2.19 15.76
C PHE A 241 6.99 -2.14 14.64
N LEU A 242 5.73 -2.51 14.93
CA LEU A 242 4.63 -2.37 13.96
C LEU A 242 4.42 -0.91 13.56
N LYS A 243 4.53 0.04 14.49
CA LYS A 243 4.47 1.48 14.19
C LYS A 243 5.60 1.91 13.25
N ILE A 244 6.81 1.36 13.38
CA ILE A 244 7.90 1.66 12.44
C ILE A 244 7.61 1.04 11.07
N GLY A 245 7.18 -0.22 11.03
CA GLY A 245 6.83 -0.91 9.79
C GLY A 245 5.69 -0.23 9.02
N ASP A 246 4.68 0.29 9.73
CA ASP A 246 3.60 1.10 9.17
C ASP A 246 4.13 2.36 8.47
N ARG A 247 5.02 3.11 9.12
CA ARG A 247 5.65 4.29 8.50
C ARG A 247 6.52 3.95 7.30
N ALA A 248 7.28 2.86 7.39
CA ALA A 248 8.09 2.38 6.28
C ALA A 248 7.22 2.01 5.07
N ALA A 249 6.12 1.29 5.27
CA ALA A 249 5.18 0.93 4.21
C ALA A 249 4.53 2.17 3.57
N GLY A 250 4.10 3.14 4.38
CA GLY A 250 3.50 4.39 3.89
C GLY A 250 4.46 5.27 3.07
N ALA A 251 5.77 5.19 3.31
CA ALA A 251 6.77 5.96 2.58
C ALA A 251 7.09 5.39 1.18
N ILE A 252 6.79 4.11 0.93
CA ILE A 252 7.20 3.41 -0.28
C ILE A 252 6.04 3.32 -1.27
N LYS A 253 6.26 3.90 -2.45
CA LYS A 253 5.33 3.80 -3.60
C LYS A 253 5.53 2.47 -4.33
N SER A 254 4.44 1.72 -4.47
CA SER A 254 4.45 0.38 -5.04
C SER A 254 4.61 0.41 -6.57
N GLY A 255 5.60 -0.33 -7.09
CA GLY A 255 5.87 -0.44 -8.53
C GLY A 255 6.29 0.86 -9.22
N GLY A 256 6.73 1.88 -8.47
CA GLY A 256 6.98 3.21 -9.02
C GLY A 256 5.73 3.96 -9.50
N THR A 257 4.54 3.46 -9.14
CA THR A 257 3.23 4.07 -9.47
C THR A 257 2.71 4.92 -8.30
N THR A 258 1.52 5.50 -8.42
CA THR A 258 0.85 6.24 -7.32
C THR A 258 0.27 5.33 -6.23
N ARG A 259 0.38 3.99 -6.34
CA ARG A 259 -0.21 3.05 -5.38
C ARG A 259 0.65 2.91 -4.12
N ARG A 260 0.03 2.86 -2.94
CA ARG A 260 0.70 2.55 -1.66
C ARG A 260 1.13 1.08 -1.60
N ALA A 261 2.18 0.79 -0.84
CA ALA A 261 2.58 -0.58 -0.52
C ALA A 261 1.43 -1.35 0.14
N ALA A 262 1.31 -2.64 -0.15
CA ALA A 262 0.31 -3.52 0.46
C ALA A 262 1.00 -4.39 1.51
N LYS A 263 0.70 -4.15 2.79
CA LYS A 263 1.26 -4.88 3.92
C LYS A 263 0.16 -5.56 4.71
N MET A 264 0.37 -6.83 5.05
CA MET A 264 -0.45 -7.60 5.98
C MET A 264 0.36 -7.92 7.23
N VAL A 265 -0.19 -7.63 8.39
CA VAL A 265 0.37 -7.92 9.71
C VAL A 265 -0.52 -8.96 10.38
N CYS A 266 0.04 -10.12 10.67
CA CYS A 266 -0.65 -11.20 11.38
C CYS A 266 -0.13 -11.34 12.81
N LEU A 267 -1.04 -11.62 13.76
CA LEU A 267 -0.70 -11.94 15.14
C LEU A 267 -1.55 -13.12 15.64
N ASP A 268 -0.92 -14.09 16.28
CA ASP A 268 -1.56 -15.26 16.86
C ASP A 268 -2.33 -14.85 18.11
N LEU A 269 -3.52 -15.42 18.31
CA LEU A 269 -4.48 -14.97 19.32
C LEU A 269 -3.99 -15.14 20.77
N ASP A 270 -2.97 -15.97 21.00
CA ASP A 270 -2.35 -16.20 22.31
C ASP A 270 -1.18 -15.23 22.61
N HIS A 271 -0.88 -14.29 21.71
CA HIS A 271 0.22 -13.37 21.91
C HIS A 271 -0.07 -12.39 23.07
N PRO A 272 0.90 -12.06 23.95
CA PRO A 272 0.61 -11.17 25.08
C PRO A 272 0.17 -9.75 24.69
N ASP A 273 0.68 -9.21 23.57
CA ASP A 273 0.27 -7.90 23.04
C ASP A 273 -1.05 -7.94 22.23
N ILE A 274 -1.80 -9.06 22.20
CA ILE A 274 -2.99 -9.23 21.34
C ILE A 274 -4.07 -8.18 21.60
N GLU A 275 -4.24 -7.79 22.86
CA GLU A 275 -5.24 -6.80 23.27
C GLU A 275 -4.94 -5.40 22.74
N GLU A 276 -3.68 -4.97 22.77
CA GLU A 276 -3.26 -3.69 22.18
C GLU A 276 -3.36 -3.75 20.65
N PHE A 277 -3.01 -4.90 20.06
CA PHE A 277 -3.11 -5.11 18.62
C PHE A 277 -4.54 -5.01 18.08
N ILE A 278 -5.52 -5.61 18.78
CA ILE A 278 -6.95 -5.53 18.43
C ILE A 278 -7.45 -4.08 18.49
N ASP A 279 -7.12 -3.36 19.57
CA ASP A 279 -7.63 -2.00 19.79
C ASP A 279 -6.88 -0.93 18.99
N TRP A 280 -5.73 -1.28 18.41
CA TRP A 280 -4.78 -0.31 17.86
C TRP A 280 -5.45 0.66 16.89
N LYS A 281 -6.09 0.15 15.83
CA LYS A 281 -6.74 0.99 14.83
C LYS A 281 -7.96 1.73 15.39
N VAL A 282 -8.72 1.11 16.30
CA VAL A 282 -9.86 1.78 16.93
C VAL A 282 -9.43 3.05 17.66
N ILE A 283 -8.34 2.97 18.42
CA ILE A 283 -7.79 4.12 19.15
C ILE A 283 -7.25 5.18 18.17
N GLU A 284 -6.64 4.76 17.05
CA GLU A 284 -6.16 5.69 16.02
C GLU A 284 -7.31 6.42 15.30
N GLU A 285 -8.44 5.75 15.05
CA GLU A 285 -9.66 6.40 14.52
C GLU A 285 -10.21 7.47 15.48
N GLN A 286 -10.21 7.18 16.78
CA GLN A 286 -10.60 8.16 17.80
C GLN A 286 -9.68 9.39 17.81
N LYS A 287 -8.37 9.19 17.60
CA LYS A 287 -7.41 10.31 17.46
C LYS A 287 -7.72 11.16 16.23
N VAL A 288 -8.03 10.54 15.07
CA VAL A 288 -8.44 11.29 13.87
C VAL A 288 -9.69 12.12 14.15
N ALA A 289 -10.72 11.52 14.76
CA ALA A 289 -11.94 12.24 15.13
C ALA A 289 -11.67 13.42 16.07
N ALA A 290 -10.79 13.24 17.06
CA ALA A 290 -10.38 14.31 17.98
C ALA A 290 -9.59 15.42 17.28
N MET A 291 -8.66 15.10 16.37
CA MET A 291 -7.89 16.09 15.61
C MET A 291 -8.77 16.90 14.65
N VAL A 292 -9.68 16.24 13.93
CA VAL A 292 -10.61 16.90 13.00
C VAL A 292 -11.54 17.83 13.78
N THR A 293 -12.16 17.34 14.85
CA THR A 293 -13.04 18.15 15.69
C THR A 293 -12.28 19.31 16.34
N GLY A 294 -11.15 19.01 16.99
CA GLY A 294 -10.36 19.99 17.73
C GLY A 294 -9.78 21.08 16.85
N SER A 295 -9.31 20.76 15.64
CA SER A 295 -8.77 21.76 14.71
C SER A 295 -9.83 22.75 14.24
N LYS A 296 -11.03 22.27 13.90
CA LYS A 296 -12.17 23.12 13.50
C LYS A 296 -12.67 24.00 14.64
N VAL A 297 -12.76 23.43 15.85
CA VAL A 297 -13.13 24.18 17.06
C VAL A 297 -12.09 25.28 17.35
N CYS A 298 -10.80 24.94 17.33
CA CYS A 298 -9.74 25.93 17.52
C CYS A 298 -9.80 27.03 16.45
N ALA A 299 -9.89 26.68 15.17
CA ALA A 299 -9.99 27.64 14.07
C ALA A 299 -11.14 28.64 14.29
N ARG A 300 -12.34 28.13 14.60
CA ARG A 300 -13.54 28.94 14.83
C ARG A 300 -13.39 29.88 16.02
N HIS A 301 -13.03 29.34 17.19
CA HIS A 301 -13.02 30.11 18.44
C HIS A 301 -11.85 31.09 18.51
N LEU A 302 -10.67 30.72 18.00
CA LEU A 302 -9.52 31.64 17.97
C LEU A 302 -9.78 32.83 17.03
N ASN A 303 -10.41 32.60 15.87
CA ASN A 303 -10.81 33.70 14.98
C ASN A 303 -11.93 34.56 15.60
N ALA A 304 -12.85 33.97 16.38
CA ALA A 304 -13.86 34.74 17.10
C ALA A 304 -13.22 35.66 18.16
N ILE A 305 -12.24 35.17 18.91
CA ILE A 305 -11.47 35.97 19.87
C ILE A 305 -10.70 37.07 19.17
N LEU A 306 -9.95 36.74 18.11
CA LEU A 306 -9.18 37.71 17.35
C LEU A 306 -10.07 38.83 16.79
N LYS A 307 -11.23 38.45 16.22
CA LYS A 307 -12.24 39.42 15.75
C LYS A 307 -12.77 40.28 16.89
N ALA A 308 -13.05 39.70 18.06
CA ALA A 308 -13.56 40.44 19.21
C ALA A 308 -12.54 41.45 19.76
N CYS A 309 -11.23 41.24 19.56
CA CYS A 309 -10.20 42.23 19.90
C CYS A 309 -10.30 43.51 19.06
N HIS A 310 -10.92 43.48 17.88
CA HIS A 310 -11.04 44.63 16.98
C HIS A 310 -12.38 45.34 17.18
N VAL A 311 -12.36 46.47 17.89
CA VAL A 311 -13.56 47.25 18.24
C VAL A 311 -13.66 48.49 17.34
N PRO A 312 -14.82 48.76 16.71
CA PRO A 312 -15.01 49.95 15.88
C PRO A 312 -14.97 51.23 16.73
N ARG A 313 -14.30 52.27 16.22
CA ARG A 313 -14.28 53.62 16.81
C ARG A 313 -15.37 54.49 16.22
N GLN A 314 -15.79 55.50 16.98
CA GLN A 314 -16.80 56.49 16.56
C GLN A 314 -16.36 57.37 15.38
N ASP A 315 -15.06 57.46 15.12
CA ASP A 315 -14.46 58.19 13.98
C ASP A 315 -14.36 57.35 12.69
N GLY A 316 -14.86 56.10 12.69
CA GLY A 316 -14.79 55.18 11.56
C GLY A 316 -13.54 54.29 11.52
N GLY A 317 -12.61 54.41 12.50
CA GLY A 317 -11.44 53.54 12.64
C GLY A 317 -11.73 52.24 13.40
N THR A 318 -10.71 51.40 13.57
CA THR A 318 -10.74 50.20 14.44
C THR A 318 -9.68 50.35 15.52
N GLN A 319 -10.00 49.97 16.76
CA GLN A 319 -9.04 49.88 17.85
C GLN A 319 -8.90 48.45 18.35
N VAL A 320 -7.69 48.10 18.78
CA VAL A 320 -7.40 46.81 19.39
C VAL A 320 -7.62 46.93 20.90
N GLU A 321 -8.61 46.20 21.43
CA GLU A 321 -8.88 46.07 22.86
C GLU A 321 -8.76 44.59 23.26
N THR A 322 -7.74 44.28 24.06
CA THR A 322 -7.38 42.92 24.48
C THR A 322 -7.67 42.66 25.95
N ASN A 323 -8.17 43.65 26.70
CA ASN A 323 -8.61 43.48 28.08
C ASN A 323 -10.09 43.01 28.13
N PRO A 324 -10.38 41.76 28.53
CA PRO A 324 -11.75 41.26 28.60
C PRO A 324 -12.60 41.93 29.69
N ARG A 325 -12.02 42.74 30.58
CA ARG A 325 -12.80 43.58 31.51
C ARG A 325 -13.48 44.74 30.79
N ASP A 326 -12.82 45.28 29.78
CA ASP A 326 -13.23 46.48 29.05
C ASP A 326 -13.99 46.13 27.76
N ASN A 327 -13.93 44.87 27.33
CA ASN A 327 -14.60 44.36 26.12
C ASN A 327 -15.47 43.13 26.41
N HIS A 328 -16.79 43.36 26.44
CA HIS A 328 -17.79 42.31 26.70
C HIS A 328 -17.74 41.19 25.65
N SER A 329 -17.65 41.56 24.36
CA SER A 329 -17.61 40.58 23.26
C SER A 329 -16.38 39.69 23.33
N LEU A 330 -15.24 40.24 23.75
CA LEU A 330 -14.01 39.49 23.96
C LEU A 330 -14.13 38.52 25.13
N ARG A 331 -14.72 38.96 26.24
CA ARG A 331 -14.97 38.12 27.41
C ARG A 331 -15.84 36.91 27.06
N ASP A 332 -16.92 37.14 26.32
CA ASP A 332 -17.83 36.07 25.90
C ASP A 332 -17.14 35.10 24.94
N ALA A 333 -16.34 35.61 24.00
CA ALA A 333 -15.57 34.78 23.08
C ALA A 333 -14.53 33.91 23.79
N ILE A 334 -13.83 34.46 24.80
CA ILE A 334 -12.88 33.70 25.64
C ILE A 334 -13.61 32.64 26.46
N GLN A 335 -14.75 32.99 27.07
CA GLN A 335 -15.55 32.05 27.86
C GLN A 335 -16.02 30.88 26.99
N ALA A 336 -16.57 31.16 25.80
CA ALA A 336 -17.01 30.14 24.85
C ALA A 336 -15.84 29.25 24.38
N ALA A 337 -14.64 29.79 24.20
CA ALA A 337 -13.45 29.02 23.83
C ALA A 337 -12.99 28.08 24.96
N ARG A 338 -13.05 28.53 26.22
CA ARG A 338 -12.69 27.73 27.40
C ARG A 338 -13.69 26.60 27.65
N GLU A 339 -14.98 26.84 27.44
CA GLU A 339 -16.04 25.82 27.57
C GLU A 339 -15.83 24.63 26.62
N VAL A 340 -15.19 24.86 25.47
CA VAL A 340 -14.86 23.81 24.49
C VAL A 340 -13.38 23.42 24.50
N ALA A 341 -12.68 23.71 25.60
CA ALA A 341 -11.31 23.31 25.87
C ALA A 341 -10.24 23.80 24.86
N VAL A 342 -10.42 24.99 24.27
CA VAL A 342 -9.34 25.63 23.49
C VAL A 342 -8.15 25.91 24.42
N PRO A 343 -6.91 25.53 24.05
CA PRO A 343 -5.77 25.73 24.93
C PRO A 343 -5.49 27.21 25.23
N GLU A 344 -5.27 27.53 26.51
CA GLU A 344 -5.12 28.91 26.99
C GLU A 344 -3.97 29.67 26.31
N LEU A 345 -2.87 28.97 25.96
CA LEU A 345 -1.75 29.57 25.25
C LEU A 345 -2.14 30.12 23.86
N TYR A 346 -3.06 29.45 23.16
CA TYR A 346 -3.56 29.93 21.87
C TYR A 346 -4.51 31.13 22.03
N ILE A 347 -5.33 31.15 23.08
CA ILE A 347 -6.19 32.29 23.43
C ILE A 347 -5.33 33.54 23.63
N HIS A 348 -4.32 33.47 24.49
CA HIS A 348 -3.41 34.60 24.74
C HIS A 348 -2.67 35.06 23.48
N ARG A 349 -2.30 34.13 22.60
CA ARG A 349 -1.63 34.47 21.33
C ARG A 349 -2.49 35.35 20.42
N MET A 350 -3.83 35.23 20.48
CA MET A 350 -4.71 36.07 19.68
C MET A 350 -4.61 37.55 20.05
N PHE A 351 -4.28 37.88 21.31
CA PHE A 351 -4.08 39.27 21.72
C PHE A 351 -2.83 39.86 21.06
N SER A 352 -1.73 39.10 21.01
CA SER A 352 -0.53 39.51 20.29
C SER A 352 -0.81 39.68 18.78
N TYR A 353 -1.52 38.74 18.17
CA TYR A 353 -1.93 38.83 16.76
C TYR A 353 -2.78 40.09 16.49
N ALA A 354 -3.71 40.41 17.39
CA ALA A 354 -4.53 41.61 17.27
C ALA A 354 -3.67 42.88 17.32
N HIS A 355 -2.73 42.97 18.25
CA HIS A 355 -1.81 44.12 18.36
C HIS A 355 -0.89 44.28 17.15
N GLU A 356 -0.52 43.19 16.48
CA GLU A 356 0.22 43.21 15.21
C GLU A 356 -0.66 43.55 13.99
N GLY A 357 -1.98 43.74 14.19
CA GLY A 357 -2.92 44.15 13.16
C GLY A 357 -3.55 43.00 12.36
N PHE A 358 -3.33 41.75 12.75
CA PHE A 358 -3.99 40.61 12.11
C PHE A 358 -5.47 40.56 12.45
N THR A 359 -6.31 40.32 11.45
CA THR A 359 -7.77 40.17 11.59
C THR A 359 -8.25 38.73 11.38
N HIS A 360 -7.33 37.85 10.95
CA HIS A 360 -7.60 36.45 10.71
C HIS A 360 -6.38 35.60 11.11
N PHE A 361 -6.65 34.47 11.75
CA PHE A 361 -5.65 33.48 12.12
C PHE A 361 -5.90 32.17 11.37
N VAL A 362 -4.90 31.72 10.62
CA VAL A 362 -4.97 30.45 9.89
C VAL A 362 -4.58 29.32 10.85
N PHE A 363 -5.58 28.59 11.34
CA PHE A 363 -5.36 27.31 12.01
C PHE A 363 -5.51 26.20 10.97
N HIS A 364 -4.54 25.29 10.87
CA HIS A 364 -4.64 24.18 9.93
C HIS A 364 -5.75 23.22 10.35
N GLU A 365 -6.83 23.20 9.58
CA GLU A 365 -7.96 22.29 9.78
C GLU A 365 -7.69 20.93 9.14
N TYR A 366 -8.19 19.88 9.79
CA TYR A 366 -8.15 18.51 9.28
C TYR A 366 -9.54 18.04 8.83
N ASP A 367 -9.57 16.99 8.01
CA ASP A 367 -10.79 16.31 7.59
C ASP A 367 -10.66 14.78 7.71
N THR A 368 -11.79 14.08 7.51
CA THR A 368 -11.93 12.63 7.65
C THR A 368 -11.77 11.87 6.33
N ASN A 369 -11.28 12.51 5.26
CA ASN A 369 -10.97 11.78 4.04
C ASN A 369 -9.81 10.83 4.31
N TRP A 370 -9.85 9.61 3.78
CA TRP A 370 -8.86 8.56 4.08
C TRP A 370 -7.43 8.92 3.65
N ASP A 371 -7.27 9.86 2.72
CA ASP A 371 -5.99 10.39 2.24
C ASP A 371 -5.58 11.71 2.93
N SER A 372 -6.36 12.16 3.92
CA SER A 372 -6.15 13.43 4.61
C SER A 372 -4.87 13.46 5.44
N LYS A 373 -4.43 14.68 5.75
CA LYS A 373 -3.28 14.89 6.65
C LYS A 373 -3.50 14.34 8.05
N ALA A 374 -4.75 14.15 8.52
CA ALA A 374 -5.00 13.53 9.82
C ALA A 374 -4.67 12.03 9.81
N TYR A 375 -5.08 11.30 8.77
CA TYR A 375 -4.70 9.89 8.64
C TYR A 375 -3.19 9.70 8.45
N GLN A 376 -2.50 10.70 7.90
CA GLN A 376 -1.04 10.69 7.78
C GLN A 376 -0.31 10.87 9.12
N THR A 377 -0.95 11.38 10.18
CA THR A 377 -0.30 11.58 11.49
C THR A 377 -0.54 10.43 12.47
N VAL A 378 -1.56 9.60 12.26
CA VAL A 378 -1.83 8.39 13.04
C VAL A 378 -1.07 7.17 12.52
N SER A 379 -1.08 6.08 13.29
CA SER A 379 -0.37 4.84 12.97
C SER A 379 -1.29 3.69 12.57
N GLY A 380 -0.74 2.64 11.96
CA GLY A 380 -1.46 1.42 11.58
C GLY A 380 -2.27 1.52 10.29
N GLN A 381 -2.21 2.66 9.58
CA GLN A 381 -3.05 2.95 8.40
C GLN A 381 -2.46 2.42 7.08
N ASN A 382 -1.22 1.93 7.08
CA ASN A 382 -0.51 1.41 5.91
C ASN A 382 -0.35 -0.12 5.95
N SER A 383 -1.10 -0.79 6.84
CA SER A 383 -1.22 -2.25 6.87
C SER A 383 -2.67 -2.68 7.09
N ASN A 384 -2.99 -3.86 6.58
CA ASN A 384 -4.13 -4.63 7.05
C ASN A 384 -3.66 -5.46 8.25
N ASN A 385 -4.46 -5.49 9.31
CA ASN A 385 -4.12 -6.22 10.52
C ASN A 385 -5.05 -7.44 10.60
N SER A 386 -4.50 -8.59 10.97
CA SER A 386 -5.29 -9.81 11.13
C SER A 386 -4.82 -10.61 12.33
N ILE A 387 -5.78 -11.20 13.02
CA ILE A 387 -5.51 -12.16 14.08
C ILE A 387 -5.62 -13.58 13.55
N ARG A 388 -4.76 -14.47 14.04
CA ARG A 388 -4.72 -15.87 13.68
C ARG A 388 -5.31 -16.70 14.81
N ILE A 389 -6.43 -17.35 14.53
CA ILE A 389 -7.28 -18.01 15.51
C ILE A 389 -7.20 -19.52 15.29
N PRO A 390 -6.74 -20.30 16.28
CA PRO A 390 -6.76 -21.76 16.19
C PRO A 390 -8.17 -22.32 16.48
N ASN A 391 -8.44 -23.53 16.00
CA ASN A 391 -9.74 -24.19 16.22
C ASN A 391 -10.09 -24.35 17.72
N GLU A 392 -9.10 -24.63 18.57
CA GLU A 392 -9.25 -24.79 20.02
C GLU A 392 -9.81 -23.54 20.73
N PHE A 393 -9.63 -22.35 20.14
CA PHE A 393 -10.21 -21.12 20.70
C PHE A 393 -11.74 -21.17 20.63
N PHE A 394 -12.30 -21.66 19.52
CA PHE A 394 -13.76 -21.76 19.37
C PHE A 394 -14.36 -22.84 20.26
N GLU A 395 -13.64 -23.93 20.49
CA GLU A 395 -14.02 -24.94 21.48
C GLU A 395 -14.05 -24.34 22.90
N THR A 396 -13.01 -23.57 23.26
CA THR A 396 -12.92 -22.86 24.54
C THR A 396 -14.04 -21.83 24.69
N LEU A 397 -14.31 -21.06 23.64
CA LEU A 397 -15.38 -20.06 23.59
C LEU A 397 -16.76 -20.70 23.79
N GLN A 398 -17.02 -21.82 23.10
CA GLN A 398 -18.28 -22.55 23.21
C GLN A 398 -18.47 -23.14 24.63
N ALA A 399 -17.39 -23.59 25.26
CA ALA A 399 -17.40 -24.09 26.63
C ALA A 399 -17.48 -22.97 27.70
N GLY A 400 -17.40 -21.70 27.31
CA GLY A 400 -17.35 -20.57 28.24
C GLY A 400 -16.06 -20.52 29.06
N GLY A 401 -14.96 -21.04 28.52
CA GLY A 401 -13.67 -21.12 29.20
C GLY A 401 -12.80 -19.86 29.06
N ASP A 402 -11.64 -19.91 29.70
CA ASP A 402 -10.64 -18.86 29.64
C ASP A 402 -9.55 -19.15 28.60
N TRP A 403 -9.13 -18.10 27.90
CA TRP A 403 -8.01 -18.10 26.98
C TRP A 403 -6.72 -17.61 27.65
N LYS A 404 -5.59 -18.22 27.29
CA LYS A 404 -4.29 -17.97 27.91
C LYS A 404 -3.37 -17.24 26.94
N LEU A 405 -2.71 -16.19 27.41
CA LEU A 405 -1.69 -15.47 26.67
C LEU A 405 -0.31 -15.94 27.12
N THR A 406 0.56 -16.25 26.15
CA THR A 406 1.81 -16.99 26.40
C THR A 406 3.03 -16.19 25.97
N ARG A 407 3.98 -16.01 26.88
CA ARG A 407 5.25 -15.31 26.61
C ARG A 407 6.08 -16.02 25.55
N ARG A 408 6.78 -15.25 24.70
CA ARG A 408 7.63 -15.82 23.64
C ARG A 408 9.03 -16.19 24.12
N THR A 409 9.47 -15.62 25.25
CA THR A 409 10.80 -15.89 25.80
C THR A 409 10.92 -17.19 26.58
N ASP A 410 9.87 -17.61 27.31
CA ASP A 410 9.91 -18.79 28.18
C ASP A 410 8.69 -19.72 28.07
N GLY A 411 7.68 -19.36 27.27
CA GLY A 411 6.46 -20.16 27.09
C GLY A 411 5.53 -20.15 28.30
N ALA A 412 5.77 -19.30 29.31
CA ALA A 412 4.90 -19.21 30.47
C ALA A 412 3.64 -18.38 30.16
N VAL A 413 2.53 -18.72 30.80
CA VAL A 413 1.30 -17.93 30.74
C VAL A 413 1.50 -16.62 31.51
N CYS A 414 1.34 -15.49 30.84
CA CYS A 414 1.43 -14.17 31.47
C CYS A 414 0.06 -13.59 31.85
N LYS A 415 -1.00 -13.97 31.12
CA LYS A 415 -2.37 -13.51 31.38
C LYS A 415 -3.36 -14.60 31.00
N THR A 416 -4.50 -14.62 31.69
CA THR A 416 -5.64 -15.47 31.37
C THR A 416 -6.89 -14.60 31.39
N MET A 417 -7.80 -14.79 30.44
CA MET A 417 -9.01 -13.99 30.30
C MET A 417 -10.16 -14.79 29.70
N PRO A 418 -11.42 -14.44 29.96
CA PRO A 418 -12.55 -15.12 29.35
C PRO A 418 -12.47 -15.07 27.82
N ALA A 419 -12.58 -16.23 27.14
CA ALA A 419 -12.53 -16.29 25.68
C ALA A 419 -13.64 -15.43 25.04
N LYS A 420 -14.79 -15.33 25.71
CA LYS A 420 -15.90 -14.47 25.30
C LYS A 420 -15.53 -12.98 25.29
N GLU A 421 -14.81 -12.51 26.30
CA GLU A 421 -14.40 -11.10 26.37
C GLU A 421 -13.46 -10.76 25.20
N LEU A 422 -12.49 -11.63 24.93
CA LEU A 422 -11.58 -11.46 23.81
C LEU A 422 -12.32 -11.47 22.46
N TRP A 423 -13.27 -12.38 22.27
CA TRP A 423 -14.08 -12.46 21.05
C TRP A 423 -14.97 -11.23 20.85
N ASP A 424 -15.64 -10.77 21.91
CA ASP A 424 -16.49 -9.57 21.85
C ASP A 424 -15.64 -8.32 21.51
N ARG A 425 -14.41 -8.24 22.03
CA ARG A 425 -13.46 -7.16 21.71
C ARG A 425 -13.04 -7.17 20.24
N ILE A 426 -12.74 -8.35 19.69
CA ILE A 426 -12.43 -8.53 18.26
C ILE A 426 -13.61 -8.09 17.40
N ALA A 427 -14.81 -8.57 17.71
CA ALA A 427 -16.02 -8.24 16.96
C ALA A 427 -16.33 -6.73 17.01
N TRP A 428 -16.16 -6.12 18.18
CA TRP A 428 -16.35 -4.69 18.35
C TRP A 428 -15.33 -3.87 17.56
N ALA A 429 -14.04 -4.21 17.61
CA ALA A 429 -13.00 -3.53 16.82
C ALA A 429 -13.28 -3.64 15.32
N ALA A 430 -13.60 -4.84 14.82
CA ALA A 430 -13.95 -5.06 13.42
C ALA A 430 -15.20 -4.27 13.00
N TRP A 431 -16.19 -4.10 13.89
CA TRP A 431 -17.36 -3.26 13.61
C TRP A 431 -17.02 -1.77 13.54
N ILE A 432 -16.12 -1.29 14.41
CA ILE A 432 -15.74 0.13 14.48
C ILE A 432 -14.84 0.55 13.32
N CYS A 433 -13.84 -0.25 12.97
CA CYS A 433 -12.79 0.17 12.03
C CYS A 433 -12.42 -0.85 10.96
N ALA A 434 -13.19 -1.94 10.80
CA ALA A 434 -12.94 -3.03 9.85
C ALA A 434 -11.64 -3.84 10.09
N ASP A 435 -10.99 -3.65 11.23
CA ASP A 435 -9.79 -4.37 11.66
C ASP A 435 -9.89 -4.78 13.15
N PRO A 436 -9.19 -5.85 13.58
CA PRO A 436 -8.43 -6.77 12.73
C PRO A 436 -9.34 -7.74 11.96
N GLY A 437 -8.91 -8.15 10.78
CA GLY A 437 -9.47 -9.33 10.11
C GLY A 437 -9.14 -10.63 10.85
N VAL A 438 -9.76 -11.74 10.46
CA VAL A 438 -9.53 -13.05 11.08
C VAL A 438 -8.94 -14.04 10.07
N GLN A 439 -8.00 -14.86 10.53
CA GLN A 439 -7.44 -16.00 9.80
C GLN A 439 -7.56 -17.25 10.66
N TYR A 440 -8.20 -18.30 10.12
CA TYR A 440 -8.38 -19.57 10.84
C TYR A 440 -7.14 -20.45 10.68
N ASP A 441 -6.17 -20.25 11.55
CA ASP A 441 -4.81 -20.81 11.45
C ASP A 441 -4.81 -22.34 11.30
N THR A 442 -5.55 -23.04 12.16
CA THR A 442 -5.61 -24.51 12.12
C THR A 442 -6.28 -24.98 10.82
N THR A 443 -7.45 -24.44 10.48
CA THR A 443 -8.17 -24.80 9.24
C THR A 443 -7.34 -24.58 7.98
N ILE A 444 -6.60 -23.46 7.89
CA ILE A 444 -5.70 -23.17 6.76
C ILE A 444 -4.66 -24.28 6.61
N ASN A 445 -4.12 -24.77 7.72
CA ASN A 445 -3.09 -25.80 7.72
C ASN A 445 -3.66 -27.22 7.55
N GLU A 446 -4.89 -27.49 7.98
CA GLU A 446 -5.60 -28.75 7.69
C GLU A 446 -5.83 -28.95 6.19
N TRP A 447 -6.01 -27.86 5.45
CA TRP A 447 -6.21 -27.85 3.99
C TRP A 447 -4.90 -27.63 3.20
N HIS A 448 -3.77 -27.56 3.89
CA HIS A 448 -2.49 -27.35 3.23
C HIS A 448 -2.10 -28.58 2.41
N THR A 449 -1.99 -28.39 1.10
CA THR A 449 -1.66 -29.47 0.15
C THR A 449 -0.18 -29.87 0.13
N CYS A 450 0.71 -29.09 0.74
CA CYS A 450 2.16 -29.34 0.77
C CYS A 450 2.77 -29.20 2.19
N PRO A 451 2.24 -29.88 3.23
CA PRO A 451 2.62 -29.63 4.62
C PRO A 451 4.08 -29.98 4.95
N GLN A 452 4.75 -30.76 4.11
CA GLN A 452 6.17 -31.08 4.24
C GLN A 452 7.08 -29.87 3.96
N ASP A 453 6.60 -28.88 3.21
CA ASP A 453 7.34 -27.65 2.90
C ASP A 453 7.27 -26.61 4.04
N GLY A 454 6.51 -26.94 5.10
CA GLY A 454 6.37 -26.13 6.31
C GLY A 454 4.96 -25.60 6.51
N ARG A 455 4.71 -25.05 7.71
CA ARG A 455 3.41 -24.49 8.08
C ARG A 455 3.13 -23.18 7.33
N ILE A 456 1.88 -22.95 6.94
CA ILE A 456 1.42 -21.64 6.48
C ILE A 456 1.26 -20.73 7.71
N ASN A 457 2.09 -19.70 7.79
CA ASN A 457 2.17 -18.84 8.98
C ASN A 457 1.53 -17.46 8.79
N ALA A 458 1.22 -17.04 7.57
CA ALA A 458 0.56 -15.77 7.25
C ALA A 458 -0.21 -15.90 5.93
N SER A 459 -0.77 -14.79 5.42
CA SER A 459 -1.45 -14.70 4.12
C SER A 459 -0.99 -13.51 3.30
#